data_AF-A0A3C0LBT0-F1
#
_entry.id   AF-A0A3C0LBT0-F1
#
_cell.length_a   1.000
_cell.length_b   1.000
_cell.length_c   1.000
_cell.angle_alpha   90.00
_cell.angle_beta   90.00
_cell.angle_gamma   90.00
#
_symmetry.space_group_name_H-M   'P 1'
#
loop_
_entity.id
_entity.type
_entity.pdbx_description
1 polymer ?
#
loop_
_entity_poly.entity_id
_entity_poly.type
_entity_poly.pdbx_seq_one_letter_code
_entity_poly.pdbx_strand_id
1 'polypeptide(L)'
;MNRAKVYFTDLRAKPGKNLLDKLKKLVLEAGIKEIDFKDKFAALKIHFGEPGNLSYIRPNYVACIIKLIKDFGGRPFLTDANTLYYGKRANAVDHLNTAMVNGFNRIAVGCDVIIADGLRGTEYQEIPIDKKHYKAPKIAA
;
A
#
# COMPACT_ATOMS: atom_id res chain seq x y z
N MET A 1 -29.57 -5.67 4.08
CA MET A 1 -28.10 -5.49 4.00
C MET A 1 -27.47 -6.86 3.85
N ASN A 2 -26.79 -7.14 2.74
CA ASN A 2 -25.96 -8.35 2.65
C ASN A 2 -24.78 -8.20 3.62
N ARG A 3 -24.54 -9.21 4.45
CA ARG A 3 -23.38 -9.22 5.36
C ARG A 3 -22.09 -9.21 4.54
N ALA A 4 -21.12 -8.38 4.95
CA ALA A 4 -19.81 -8.38 4.31
C ALA A 4 -19.13 -9.75 4.48
N LYS A 5 -18.55 -10.27 3.39
CA LYS A 5 -17.72 -11.48 3.45
C LYS A 5 -16.37 -11.12 4.05
N VAL A 6 -15.96 -11.85 5.09
CA VAL A 6 -14.67 -11.65 5.77
C VAL A 6 -13.78 -12.85 5.50
N TYR A 7 -12.57 -12.59 5.00
CA TYR A 7 -11.56 -13.60 4.73
C TYR A 7 -10.44 -13.44 5.76
N PHE A 8 -10.05 -14.53 6.42
CA PHE A 8 -8.93 -14.52 7.35
C PHE A 8 -8.11 -15.81 7.27
N THR A 9 -6.88 -15.74 7.77
CA THR A 9 -6.02 -16.91 7.99
C THR A 9 -5.19 -16.70 9.24
N ASP A 10 -4.87 -17.79 9.95
CA ASP A 10 -3.94 -17.72 11.10
C ASP A 10 -2.47 -17.55 10.65
N LEU A 11 -1.55 -17.43 11.62
CA LEU A 11 -0.10 -17.31 11.39
C LEU A 11 0.67 -18.65 11.50
N ARG A 12 -0.02 -19.80 11.56
CA ARG A 12 0.66 -21.10 11.63
C ARG A 12 1.14 -21.52 10.23
N ALA A 13 2.43 -21.78 10.08
CA ALA A 13 3.02 -22.26 8.83
C ALA A 13 3.23 -23.78 8.86
N LYS A 14 3.18 -24.42 7.68
CA LYS A 14 3.53 -25.84 7.49
C LYS A 14 4.56 -25.96 6.36
N PRO A 15 5.36 -27.05 6.31
CA PRO A 15 6.17 -27.33 5.12
C PRO A 15 5.32 -27.26 3.84
N GLY A 16 5.79 -26.52 2.84
CA GLY A 16 5.05 -26.29 1.58
C GLY A 16 3.88 -25.31 1.65
N LYS A 17 3.62 -24.68 2.81
CA LYS A 17 2.58 -23.65 2.97
C LYS A 17 3.00 -22.60 4.00
N ASN A 18 3.83 -21.66 3.55
CA ASN A 18 4.33 -20.56 4.37
C ASN A 18 3.31 -19.39 4.45
N LEU A 19 3.67 -18.33 5.17
CA LEU A 19 2.79 -17.17 5.37
C LEU A 19 2.50 -16.39 4.07
N LEU A 20 3.45 -16.37 3.12
CA LEU A 20 3.27 -15.71 1.82
C LEU A 20 2.31 -16.52 0.94
N ASP A 21 2.40 -17.86 0.95
CA ASP A 21 1.46 -18.73 0.24
C ASP A 21 0.04 -18.54 0.77
N LYS A 22 -0.10 -18.41 2.10
CA LYS A 22 -1.38 -18.16 2.76
C LYS A 22 -1.93 -16.78 2.42
N LEU A 23 -1.10 -15.73 2.42
CA LEU A 23 -1.50 -14.40 1.96
C LEU A 23 -1.98 -14.44 0.52
N LYS A 24 -1.19 -15.03 -0.39
CA LYS A 24 -1.53 -15.17 -1.81
C LYS A 24 -2.88 -15.83 -2.00
N LYS A 25 -3.12 -16.97 -1.33
CA LYS A 25 -4.42 -17.65 -1.38
C LYS A 25 -5.53 -16.73 -0.86
N LEU A 26 -5.34 -16.10 0.30
CA LEU A 26 -6.35 -15.24 0.92
C LEU A 26 -6.80 -14.12 -0.01
N VAL A 27 -5.86 -13.39 -0.62
CA VAL A 27 -6.20 -12.25 -1.49
C VAL A 27 -6.85 -12.67 -2.81
N LEU A 28 -6.47 -13.85 -3.34
CA LEU A 28 -7.13 -14.44 -4.51
C LEU A 28 -8.59 -14.80 -4.22
N GLU A 29 -8.87 -15.41 -3.06
CA GLU A 29 -10.23 -15.72 -2.60
C GLU A 29 -11.04 -14.45 -2.28
N ALA A 30 -10.36 -13.39 -1.81
CA ALA A 30 -10.96 -12.09 -1.54
C ALA A 30 -11.28 -11.27 -2.80
N GLY A 31 -10.91 -11.75 -3.99
CA GLY A 31 -11.31 -11.13 -5.26
C GLY A 31 -10.29 -10.19 -5.88
N ILE A 32 -9.01 -10.19 -5.48
CA ILE A 32 -8.00 -9.32 -6.12
C ILE A 32 -7.91 -9.51 -7.64
N LYS A 33 -8.21 -10.72 -8.13
CA LYS A 33 -8.25 -11.08 -9.56
C LYS A 33 -9.40 -10.42 -10.34
N GLU A 34 -10.39 -9.87 -9.64
CA GLU A 34 -11.56 -9.20 -10.24
C GLU A 34 -11.27 -7.72 -10.54
N ILE A 35 -10.15 -7.19 -10.00
CA ILE A 35 -9.69 -5.83 -10.28
C ILE A 35 -9.02 -5.80 -11.65
N ASP A 36 -9.46 -4.89 -12.51
CA ASP A 36 -8.85 -4.68 -13.82
C ASP A 36 -7.54 -3.89 -13.71
N PHE A 37 -6.44 -4.63 -13.67
CA PHE A 37 -5.07 -4.10 -13.62
C PHE A 37 -4.42 -3.89 -14.99
N LYS A 38 -4.95 -4.48 -16.06
CA LYS A 38 -4.24 -4.58 -17.34
C LYS A 38 -3.87 -3.20 -17.86
N ASP A 39 -2.57 -2.97 -18.06
CA ASP A 39 -1.99 -1.72 -18.57
C ASP A 39 -2.23 -0.48 -17.69
N LYS A 40 -2.69 -0.65 -16.44
CA LYS A 40 -2.96 0.45 -15.51
C LYS A 40 -1.85 0.63 -14.49
N PHE A 41 -1.65 1.88 -14.08
CA PHE A 41 -0.89 2.20 -12.88
C PHE A 41 -1.72 1.83 -11.64
N ALA A 42 -1.13 1.08 -10.72
CA ALA A 42 -1.82 0.59 -9.54
C ALA A 42 -1.10 1.07 -8.27
N ALA A 43 -1.72 2.02 -7.57
CA ALA A 43 -1.22 2.52 -6.31
C ALA A 43 -1.52 1.52 -5.18
N LEU A 44 -0.50 1.02 -4.49
CA LEU A 44 -0.65 0.30 -3.23
C LEU A 44 -0.33 1.23 -2.07
N LYS A 45 -1.38 1.82 -1.49
CA LYS A 45 -1.28 2.72 -0.34
C LYS A 45 -0.89 1.94 0.92
N ILE A 46 0.23 2.31 1.54
CA ILE A 46 0.74 1.61 2.72
C ILE A 46 1.57 2.54 3.61
N HIS A 47 1.60 2.25 4.90
CA HIS A 47 2.41 2.98 5.87
C HIS A 47 3.84 2.40 5.91
N PHE A 48 4.86 3.21 5.63
CA PHE A 48 6.25 2.75 5.54
C PHE A 48 6.99 2.60 6.88
N GLY A 49 6.36 2.99 7.99
CA GLY A 49 6.98 3.00 9.31
C GLY A 49 7.67 4.33 9.61
N GLU A 50 8.15 4.52 10.83
CA GLU A 50 8.94 5.68 11.25
C GLU A 50 10.32 5.15 11.67
N PRO A 51 11.41 5.90 11.48
CA PRO A 51 12.72 5.44 11.92
C PRO A 51 12.73 5.06 13.40
N GLY A 52 13.35 3.92 13.71
CA GLY A 52 13.46 3.40 15.07
C GLY A 52 12.32 2.48 15.52
N ASN A 53 11.24 2.33 14.74
CA ASN A 53 10.22 1.30 15.02
C ASN A 53 10.29 0.13 14.04
N LEU A 54 9.72 -1.01 14.44
CA LEU A 54 9.56 -2.21 13.62
C LEU A 54 8.08 -2.63 13.49
N SER A 55 7.16 -1.70 13.80
CA SER A 55 5.72 -1.95 13.84
C SER A 55 5.04 -1.78 12.47
N TYR A 56 5.82 -1.68 11.40
CA TYR A 56 5.33 -1.72 10.03
C TYR A 56 5.23 -3.16 9.51
N ILE A 57 4.40 -3.35 8.49
CA ILE A 57 4.26 -4.66 7.83
C ILE A 57 5.57 -5.05 7.16
N ARG A 58 5.98 -6.32 7.34
CA ARG A 58 7.20 -6.84 6.71
C ARG A 58 7.12 -6.66 5.19
N PRO A 59 8.11 -6.04 4.53
CA PRO A 59 8.09 -5.77 3.09
C PRO A 59 7.85 -7.01 2.21
N ASN A 60 8.23 -8.21 2.69
CA ASN A 60 8.00 -9.47 1.97
C ASN A 60 6.52 -9.76 1.68
N TYR A 61 5.60 -9.35 2.57
CA TYR A 61 4.16 -9.47 2.31
C TYR A 61 3.72 -8.55 1.17
N VAL A 62 4.27 -7.33 1.15
CA VAL A 62 3.98 -6.34 0.12
C VAL A 62 4.51 -6.81 -1.22
N ALA A 63 5.74 -7.35 -1.26
CA ALA A 63 6.33 -7.95 -2.45
C ALA A 63 5.43 -9.03 -3.09
N CYS A 64 4.74 -9.83 -2.26
CA CYS A 64 3.77 -10.83 -2.74
C CYS A 64 2.60 -10.17 -3.49
N ILE A 65 2.03 -9.09 -2.95
CA ILE A 65 0.93 -8.33 -3.58
C ILE A 65 1.40 -7.63 -4.86
N ILE A 66 2.57 -7.01 -4.83
CA ILE A 66 3.18 -6.33 -5.98
C ILE A 66 3.43 -7.32 -7.13
N LYS A 67 3.90 -8.53 -6.82
CA LYS A 67 4.03 -9.59 -7.82
C LYS A 67 2.68 -9.96 -8.43
N LEU A 68 1.63 -10.12 -7.62
CA LEU A 68 0.29 -10.44 -8.13
C LEU A 68 -0.25 -9.35 -9.08
N ILE A 69 -0.10 -8.07 -8.72
CA ILE A 69 -0.53 -6.97 -9.58
C ILE A 69 0.20 -7.00 -10.93
N LYS A 70 1.51 -7.27 -10.93
CA LYS A 70 2.30 -7.44 -12.17
C LYS A 70 1.87 -8.66 -12.97
N ASP A 71 1.61 -9.79 -12.31
CA ASP A 71 1.14 -11.02 -12.97
C ASP A 71 -0.23 -10.77 -13.67
N PHE A 72 -1.04 -9.82 -13.17
CA PHE A 72 -2.28 -9.37 -13.81
C PHE A 72 -2.11 -8.22 -14.83
N GLY A 73 -0.87 -7.90 -15.21
CA GLY A 73 -0.56 -6.89 -16.23
C GLY A 73 -0.56 -5.44 -15.74
N GLY A 74 -0.59 -5.22 -14.42
CA GLY A 74 -0.52 -3.90 -13.81
C GLY A 74 0.90 -3.35 -13.68
N ARG A 75 0.98 -2.03 -13.52
CA ARG A 75 2.21 -1.26 -13.27
C ARG A 75 2.16 -0.69 -11.86
N PRO A 76 2.51 -1.48 -10.82
CA PRO A 76 2.30 -1.06 -9.45
C PRO A 76 3.39 -0.11 -8.95
N PHE A 77 3.01 0.73 -7.99
CA PHE A 77 3.91 1.51 -7.15
C PHE A 77 3.37 1.58 -5.72
N LEU A 78 4.25 1.74 -4.74
CA LEU A 78 3.82 2.00 -3.37
C LEU A 78 3.57 3.48 -3.20
N THR A 79 2.62 3.84 -2.35
CA THR A 79 2.36 5.25 -2.06
C THR A 79 2.00 5.49 -0.60
N ASP A 80 2.37 6.66 -0.10
CA ASP A 80 1.88 7.22 1.15
C ASP A 80 1.77 8.76 1.02
N ALA A 81 1.19 9.39 2.04
CA ALA A 81 1.07 10.84 2.18
C ALA A 81 1.92 11.24 3.39
N ASN A 82 2.48 12.44 3.36
CA ASN A 82 3.31 12.94 4.42
C ASN A 82 2.50 13.15 5.71
N THR A 83 3.19 13.08 6.84
CA THR A 83 2.60 13.25 8.16
C THR A 83 2.46 14.73 8.51
N LEU A 84 1.37 15.10 9.18
CA LEU A 84 1.19 16.46 9.72
C LEU A 84 2.10 16.76 10.92
N TYR A 85 2.55 15.72 11.61
CA TYR A 85 3.45 15.85 12.74
C TYR A 85 4.91 15.91 12.30
N TYR A 86 5.76 16.48 13.16
CA TYR A 86 7.20 16.57 12.89
C TYR A 86 7.86 15.19 12.97
N GLY A 87 8.55 14.78 11.91
CA GLY A 87 9.18 13.48 11.81
C GLY A 87 9.81 13.25 10.44
N LYS A 88 10.35 12.05 10.21
CA LYS A 88 11.01 11.70 8.94
C LYS A 88 10.03 11.34 7.83
N ARG A 89 8.74 11.58 8.04
CA ARG A 89 7.70 11.47 7.02
C ARG A 89 6.95 12.77 6.78
N ALA A 90 7.45 13.90 7.29
CA ALA A 90 6.82 15.20 7.13
C ALA A 90 7.05 15.84 5.73
N ASN A 91 7.97 15.29 4.93
CA ASN A 91 8.23 15.71 3.55
C ASN A 91 8.66 14.51 2.70
N ALA A 92 8.50 14.60 1.38
CA ALA A 92 8.71 13.45 0.51
C ALA A 92 10.16 12.93 0.52
N VAL A 93 11.17 13.78 0.67
CA VAL A 93 12.58 13.37 0.61
C VAL A 93 12.94 12.49 1.80
N ASP A 94 12.66 12.96 3.02
CA ASP A 94 12.88 12.18 4.23
C ASP A 94 11.98 10.93 4.27
N HIS A 95 10.74 11.05 3.77
CA HIS A 95 9.78 9.95 3.77
C HIS A 95 10.25 8.81 2.85
N LEU A 96 10.74 9.15 1.65
CA LEU A 96 11.34 8.17 0.74
C LEU A 96 12.56 7.51 1.37
N ASN A 97 13.44 8.26 2.03
CA ASN A 97 14.57 7.67 2.75
C ASN A 97 14.12 6.69 3.85
N THR A 98 13.09 7.05 4.61
CA THR A 98 12.47 6.18 5.62
C THR A 98 11.94 4.89 4.99
N ALA A 99 11.21 5.01 3.89
CA ALA A 99 10.69 3.86 3.14
C ALA A 99 11.82 2.94 2.67
N MET A 100 12.88 3.53 2.08
CA MET A 100 14.03 2.79 1.57
C MET A 100 14.75 2.00 2.66
N VAL A 101 15.03 2.62 3.81
CA VAL A 101 15.70 2.00 4.96
C VAL A 101 14.85 0.88 5.56
N ASN A 102 13.53 1.06 5.62
CA ASN A 102 12.61 0.04 6.14
C ASN A 102 12.33 -1.11 5.15
N GLY A 103 12.97 -1.08 3.98
CA GLY A 103 12.88 -2.15 2.97
C GLY A 103 11.73 -1.98 1.98
N PHE A 104 11.07 -0.82 1.94
CA PHE A 104 10.08 -0.47 0.92
C PHE A 104 10.79 0.15 -0.29
N ASN A 105 11.60 -0.66 -0.96
CA ASN A 105 12.40 -0.25 -2.10
C ASN A 105 12.25 -1.23 -3.27
N ARG A 106 12.70 -0.82 -4.46
CA ARG A 106 12.61 -1.64 -5.68
C ARG A 106 13.27 -3.01 -5.54
N ILE A 107 14.35 -3.12 -4.78
CA ILE A 107 15.10 -4.37 -4.61
C ILE A 107 14.27 -5.38 -3.80
N ALA A 108 13.72 -4.94 -2.67
CA ALA A 108 13.00 -5.82 -1.74
C ALA A 108 11.54 -6.07 -2.15
N VAL A 109 10.86 -5.07 -2.71
CA VAL A 109 9.42 -5.13 -3.01
C VAL A 109 9.12 -5.29 -4.50
N GLY A 110 10.03 -4.84 -5.37
CA GLY A 110 9.87 -4.95 -6.82
C GLY A 110 9.20 -3.74 -7.49
N CYS A 111 8.91 -2.66 -6.80
CA CYS A 111 8.40 -1.42 -7.39
C CYS A 111 8.95 -0.18 -6.66
N ASP A 112 8.74 1.00 -7.25
CA ASP A 112 9.12 2.27 -6.61
C ASP A 112 8.05 2.75 -5.62
N VAL A 113 8.45 3.73 -4.83
CA VAL A 113 7.58 4.53 -3.96
C VAL A 113 7.34 5.88 -4.60
N ILE A 114 6.09 6.35 -4.60
CA ILE A 114 5.70 7.70 -5.02
C ILE A 114 4.87 8.31 -3.89
N ILE A 115 5.32 9.44 -3.36
CA ILE A 115 4.60 10.18 -2.31
C ILE A 115 3.48 10.99 -2.95
N ALA A 116 2.25 10.81 -2.45
CA ALA A 116 1.03 11.25 -3.13
C ALA A 116 0.72 12.74 -2.96
N ASP A 117 1.24 13.40 -1.93
CA ASP A 117 0.91 14.80 -1.58
C ASP A 117 2.07 15.77 -1.83
N GLY A 118 2.91 15.42 -2.81
CA GLY A 118 3.99 16.26 -3.30
C GLY A 118 5.19 16.38 -2.35
N LEU A 119 6.12 17.26 -2.71
CA LEU A 119 7.39 17.41 -1.99
C LEU A 119 7.21 17.84 -0.53
N ARG A 120 6.21 18.69 -0.27
CA ARG A 120 5.95 19.33 1.02
C ARG A 120 4.74 18.77 1.78
N GLY A 121 4.02 17.79 1.22
CA GLY A 121 2.83 17.24 1.86
C GLY A 121 1.58 18.11 1.76
N THR A 122 1.50 18.95 0.74
CA THR A 122 0.45 19.97 0.58
C THR A 122 -0.32 19.86 -0.72
N GLU A 123 0.03 18.91 -1.58
CA GLU A 123 -0.67 18.68 -2.85
C GLU A 123 -1.89 17.77 -2.61
N TYR A 124 -3.02 18.19 -3.15
CA TYR A 124 -4.28 17.48 -3.03
C TYR A 124 -5.24 17.89 -4.13
N GLN A 125 -6.19 17.00 -4.42
CA GLN A 125 -7.39 17.28 -5.19
C GLN A 125 -8.62 17.17 -4.28
N GLU A 126 -9.57 18.08 -4.47
CA GLU A 126 -10.89 17.97 -3.86
C GLU A 126 -11.79 17.09 -4.71
N ILE A 127 -12.40 16.06 -4.11
CA ILE A 127 -13.29 15.11 -4.79
C ILE A 127 -14.74 15.38 -4.35
N PRO A 128 -15.59 15.97 -5.20
CA PRO A 128 -16.99 16.23 -4.83
C PRO A 128 -17.76 14.93 -4.61
N ILE A 129 -18.33 14.74 -3.42
CA ILE A 129 -19.17 13.58 -3.07
C ILE A 129 -20.54 13.97 -2.47
N ASP A 130 -20.67 15.24 -2.07
CA ASP A 130 -21.87 15.85 -1.48
C ASP A 130 -22.55 14.99 -0.41
N LYS A 131 -21.79 14.62 0.63
CA LYS A 131 -22.29 13.85 1.78
C LYS A 131 -22.39 14.75 3.01
N LYS A 132 -23.23 14.32 3.97
CA LYS A 132 -23.52 15.04 5.23
C LYS A 132 -22.28 15.62 5.93
N HIS A 133 -21.18 14.85 6.00
CA HIS A 133 -19.98 15.25 6.73
C HIS A 133 -18.94 15.95 5.85
N TYR A 134 -18.91 15.65 4.55
CA TYR A 134 -17.92 16.18 3.62
C TYR A 134 -18.56 16.39 2.26
N LYS A 135 -18.52 17.64 1.79
CA LYS A 135 -18.95 17.97 0.42
C LYS A 135 -17.89 17.61 -0.61
N ALA A 136 -16.64 17.95 -0.32
CA ALA A 136 -15.48 17.64 -1.15
C ALA A 136 -14.26 17.33 -0.27
N PRO A 137 -14.03 16.07 0.13
CA PRO A 137 -12.79 15.69 0.82
C PRO A 137 -11.56 15.94 -0.05
N LYS A 138 -10.46 16.30 0.62
CA LYS A 138 -9.13 16.46 0.03
C LYS A 138 -8.43 15.10 -0.02
N ILE A 139 -8.03 14.68 -1.21
CA ILE A 139 -7.30 13.44 -1.46
C ILE A 139 -5.93 13.83 -2.01
N ALA A 140 -4.86 13.27 -1.46
CA ALA A 140 -3.50 13.47 -1.96
C ALA A 140 -3.41 13.10 -3.45
N ALA A 141 -2.92 14.03 -4.28
CA ALA A 141 -2.85 13.92 -5.73
C ALA A 141 -1.74 14.84 -6.28
#